data_AF-A0A661ZS86-F1
#
_entry.id   AF-A0A661ZS86-F1
#
_cell.length_a   1.000
_cell.length_b   1.000
_cell.length_c   1.000
_cell.angle_alpha   90.00
_cell.angle_beta   90.00
_cell.angle_gamma   90.00
#
_symmetry.space_group_name_H-M   'P 1'
#
loop_
_entity.id
_entity.type
_entity.pdbx_description
1 polymer ?
#
loop_
_entity_poly.entity_id
_entity_poly.type
_entity_poly.pdbx_seq_one_letter_code
_entity_poly.pdbx_strand_id
1 'polypeptide(L)'
;INGVLDTFESTTDFLKDASPIFNEMIIDLIKKLNEFDRKGYFEFLAEAGAIVDNVVTHFTRDDIKLLADNVVPMLETVKSLTQPEMLKSVNNAVKIFSRLEMEAVPEYSVWKLIREMNKPEMKRAIGFMVSFMKNMSQPENENQ
;
A
#
# COMPACT_ATOMS: atom_id res chain seq x y z
N ILE A 1 -46.00 15.81 -47.11
CA ILE A 1 -45.52 17.06 -46.46
C ILE A 1 -46.01 17.13 -45.01
N ASN A 2 -47.26 16.74 -44.70
CA ASN A 2 -47.82 16.80 -43.34
C ASN A 2 -47.11 15.92 -42.29
N GLY A 3 -46.75 14.67 -42.60
CA GLY A 3 -46.14 13.77 -41.60
C GLY A 3 -44.76 14.21 -41.07
N VAL A 4 -44.01 15.05 -41.81
CA VAL A 4 -42.73 15.61 -41.32
C VAL A 4 -42.97 16.76 -40.34
N LEU A 5 -44.01 17.56 -40.58
CA LEU A 5 -44.47 18.60 -39.65
C LEU A 5 -45.01 17.98 -38.36
N ASP A 6 -45.84 16.94 -38.46
CA ASP A 6 -46.41 16.24 -37.31
C ASP A 6 -45.31 15.57 -36.45
N THR A 7 -44.28 15.00 -37.09
CA THR A 7 -43.13 14.40 -36.39
C THR A 7 -42.25 15.46 -35.71
N PHE A 8 -42.12 16.64 -36.33
CA PHE A 8 -41.38 17.76 -35.76
C PHE A 8 -42.14 18.32 -34.55
N GLU A 9 -43.45 18.51 -34.67
CA GLU A 9 -44.33 18.95 -33.59
C GLU A 9 -44.29 17.96 -32.41
N SER A 10 -44.43 16.65 -32.67
CA SER A 10 -44.34 15.62 -31.63
C SER A 10 -42.99 15.56 -30.93
N THR A 11 -41.89 15.82 -31.66
CA THR A 11 -40.55 15.88 -31.06
C THR A 11 -40.38 17.12 -30.20
N THR A 12 -40.89 18.26 -30.65
CA THR A 12 -40.84 19.51 -29.87
C THR A 12 -41.72 19.43 -28.63
N ASP A 13 -42.88 18.77 -28.71
CA ASP A 13 -43.77 18.61 -27.57
C ASP A 13 -43.21 17.61 -26.57
N PHE A 14 -42.63 16.49 -27.03
CA PHE A 14 -41.87 15.60 -26.15
C PHE A 14 -40.72 16.33 -25.43
N LEU A 15 -39.97 17.20 -26.13
CA LEU A 15 -38.90 17.99 -25.50
C LEU A 15 -39.43 19.01 -24.50
N LYS A 16 -40.58 19.65 -24.76
CA LYS A 16 -41.24 20.55 -23.80
C LYS A 16 -41.70 19.79 -22.56
N ASP A 17 -42.28 18.60 -22.74
CA ASP A 17 -42.79 17.77 -21.65
C ASP A 17 -41.66 17.12 -20.84
N ALA A 18 -40.55 16.76 -21.49
CA ALA A 18 -39.37 16.21 -20.85
C ALA A 18 -38.44 17.27 -20.25
N SER A 19 -38.53 18.53 -20.69
CA SER A 19 -37.69 19.64 -20.21
C SER A 19 -37.69 19.78 -18.68
N PRO A 20 -38.84 19.73 -17.96
CA PRO A 20 -38.85 19.72 -16.50
C PRO A 20 -38.06 18.58 -15.88
N ILE A 21 -38.19 17.36 -16.42
CA ILE A 21 -37.47 16.17 -15.94
C ILE A 21 -35.97 16.30 -16.20
N PHE A 22 -35.57 16.79 -17.38
CA PHE A 22 -34.17 17.07 -17.70
C PHE A 22 -33.57 18.11 -16.78
N ASN A 23 -34.31 19.16 -16.43
CA ASN A 23 -33.85 20.19 -15.50
C ASN A 23 -33.58 19.60 -14.10
N GLU A 24 -34.48 18.77 -13.58
CA GLU A 24 -34.29 18.10 -12.29
C GLU A 24 -33.10 17.13 -12.32
N MET A 25 -32.99 16.32 -13.38
CA MET A 25 -31.85 15.40 -13.56
C MET A 25 -30.51 16.13 -13.65
N ILE A 26 -30.44 17.26 -14.37
CA ILE A 26 -29.23 18.08 -14.46
C ILE A 26 -28.87 18.67 -13.09
N ILE A 27 -29.85 19.18 -12.35
CA ILE A 27 -29.64 19.72 -11.01
C ILE A 27 -29.13 18.65 -10.06
N ASP A 28 -29.71 17.44 -10.09
CA ASP A 28 -29.28 16.34 -9.23
C ASP A 28 -27.92 15.78 -9.63
N LEU A 29 -27.60 15.79 -10.93
CA LEU A 29 -26.25 15.49 -11.41
C LEU A 29 -25.24 16.51 -10.89
N ILE A 30 -25.53 17.82 -10.98
CA ILE A 30 -24.65 18.88 -10.45
C ILE A 30 -24.47 18.72 -8.94
N LYS A 31 -25.54 18.44 -8.19
CA LYS A 31 -25.45 18.20 -6.74
C LYS A 31 -24.56 17.00 -6.43
N LYS A 32 -24.70 15.88 -7.17
CA LYS A 32 -23.85 14.70 -6.99
C LYS A 32 -22.39 14.96 -7.36
N LEU A 33 -22.14 15.66 -8.46
CA LEU A 33 -20.79 16.04 -8.88
C LEU A 33 -20.15 16.96 -7.84
N ASN A 34 -20.89 17.92 -7.30
CA ASN A 34 -20.43 18.78 -6.22
C ASN A 34 -20.19 18.00 -4.91
N GLU A 35 -21.01 16.98 -4.62
CA GLU A 35 -20.78 16.09 -3.49
C GLU A 35 -19.50 15.26 -3.66
N PHE A 36 -19.22 14.78 -4.88
CA PHE A 36 -18.01 14.05 -5.21
C PHE A 36 -16.78 14.95 -5.12
N ASP A 37 -16.88 16.17 -5.62
CA ASP A 37 -15.83 17.18 -5.51
C ASP A 37 -15.53 17.52 -4.05
N ARG A 38 -16.56 17.82 -3.25
CA ARG A 38 -16.41 18.11 -1.81
C ARG A 38 -15.84 16.93 -1.03
N LYS A 39 -16.12 15.69 -1.45
CA LYS A 39 -15.55 14.48 -0.85
C LYS A 39 -14.14 14.15 -1.36
N GLY A 40 -13.58 14.95 -2.28
CA GLY A 40 -12.23 14.79 -2.80
C GLY A 40 -12.06 13.69 -3.85
N TYR A 41 -13.14 13.19 -4.46
CA TYR A 41 -13.05 12.10 -5.44
C TYR A 41 -12.25 12.51 -6.69
N PHE A 42 -12.43 13.75 -7.18
CA PHE A 42 -11.69 14.23 -8.35
C PHE A 42 -10.20 14.40 -8.07
N GLU A 43 -9.86 14.93 -6.90
CA GLU A 43 -8.47 15.07 -6.45
C GLU A 43 -7.81 13.69 -6.29
N PHE A 44 -8.48 12.74 -5.62
CA PHE A 44 -8.00 11.38 -5.50
C PHE A 44 -7.78 10.71 -6.87
N LEU A 45 -8.71 10.87 -7.82
CA LEU A 45 -8.54 10.31 -9.17
C LEU A 45 -7.38 10.95 -9.93
N ALA A 46 -7.19 12.28 -9.79
CA ALA A 46 -6.08 12.98 -10.38
C ALA A 46 -4.73 12.51 -9.81
N GLU A 47 -4.64 12.38 -8.48
CA GLU A 47 -3.44 11.86 -7.80
C GLU A 47 -3.19 10.40 -8.13
N ALA A 48 -4.22 9.56 -8.17
CA ALA A 48 -4.11 8.17 -8.59
C ALA A 48 -3.58 8.06 -10.03
N GLY A 49 -4.03 8.95 -10.93
CA GLY A 49 -3.49 9.06 -12.28
C GLY A 49 -1.99 9.39 -12.28
N ALA A 50 -1.55 10.35 -11.46
CA ALA A 50 -0.15 10.71 -11.33
C ALA A 50 0.70 9.57 -10.73
N ILE A 51 0.16 8.79 -9.79
CA ILE A 51 0.82 7.60 -9.26
C ILE A 51 0.97 6.55 -10.37
N VAL A 52 -0.08 6.28 -11.13
CA VAL A 52 -0.04 5.32 -12.26
C VAL A 52 0.97 5.77 -13.32
N ASP A 53 1.02 7.06 -13.65
CA ASP A 53 1.99 7.60 -14.61
C ASP A 53 3.43 7.46 -14.10
N ASN A 54 3.69 7.78 -12.84
CA ASN A 54 5.00 7.56 -12.21
C ASN A 54 5.38 6.07 -12.20
N VAL A 55 4.43 5.17 -11.97
CA VAL A 55 4.66 3.73 -12.03
C VAL A 55 4.98 3.31 -13.47
N VAL A 56 4.18 3.69 -14.46
CA VAL A 56 4.39 3.28 -15.86
C VAL A 56 5.66 3.90 -16.47
N THR A 57 6.09 5.06 -16.00
CA THR A 57 7.35 5.70 -16.43
C THR A 57 8.59 5.06 -15.81
N HIS A 58 8.50 4.54 -14.58
CA HIS A 58 9.63 3.93 -13.87
C HIS A 58 9.70 2.41 -14.00
N PHE A 59 8.57 1.75 -14.21
CA PHE A 59 8.46 0.31 -14.34
C PHE A 59 8.27 -0.08 -15.79
N THR A 60 9.10 -1.01 -16.25
CA THR A 60 8.95 -1.60 -17.57
C THR A 60 7.70 -2.50 -17.63
N ARG A 61 7.30 -2.90 -18.83
CA ARG A 61 6.21 -3.88 -19.01
C ARG A 61 6.47 -5.18 -18.24
N ASP A 62 7.73 -5.61 -18.18
CA ASP A 62 8.12 -6.84 -17.48
C ASP A 62 8.00 -6.67 -15.96
N ASP A 63 8.31 -5.48 -15.43
CA ASP A 63 8.13 -5.16 -14.01
C ASP A 63 6.65 -5.17 -13.60
N ILE A 64 5.76 -4.62 -14.44
CA ILE A 64 4.31 -4.65 -14.20
C ILE A 64 3.79 -6.09 -14.20
N LYS A 65 4.32 -6.94 -15.08
CA LYS A 65 3.94 -8.35 -15.15
C LYS A 65 4.41 -9.11 -13.90
N LEU A 66 5.65 -8.89 -13.48
CA LEU A 66 6.17 -9.45 -12.22
C LEU A 66 5.36 -8.97 -11.02
N LEU A 67 4.96 -7.70 -10.98
CA LEU A 67 4.10 -7.17 -9.93
C LEU A 67 2.73 -7.86 -9.93
N ALA A 68 2.08 -8.00 -11.10
CA ALA A 68 0.79 -8.66 -11.21
C ALA A 68 0.84 -10.13 -10.75
N ASP A 69 1.91 -10.84 -11.12
CA ASP A 69 2.11 -12.24 -10.74
C ASP A 69 2.42 -12.42 -9.23
N ASN A 70 2.96 -11.38 -8.58
CA ASN A 70 3.40 -11.43 -7.17
C ASN A 70 2.60 -10.52 -6.22
N VAL A 71 1.54 -9.86 -6.68
CA VAL A 71 0.78 -8.89 -5.87
C VAL A 71 0.17 -9.54 -4.63
N VAL A 72 -0.32 -10.79 -4.74
CA VAL A 72 -0.91 -11.51 -3.61
C VAL A 72 0.12 -11.83 -2.53
N PRO A 73 1.27 -12.49 -2.82
CA PRO A 73 2.34 -12.68 -1.84
C PRO A 73 2.86 -11.39 -1.21
N MET A 74 2.95 -10.30 -1.99
CA MET A 74 3.36 -9.00 -1.45
C MET A 74 2.33 -8.46 -0.45
N LEU A 75 1.03 -8.52 -0.76
CA LEU A 75 -0.03 -8.10 0.16
C LEU A 75 -0.09 -8.97 1.41
N GLU A 76 0.15 -10.27 1.29
CA GLU A 76 0.29 -11.18 2.43
C GLU A 76 1.50 -10.83 3.30
N THR A 77 2.62 -10.45 2.69
CA THR A 77 3.82 -9.98 3.40
C THR A 77 3.52 -8.68 4.15
N VAL A 78 2.88 -7.70 3.50
CA VAL A 78 2.45 -6.45 4.14
C VAL A 78 1.51 -6.76 5.31
N LYS A 79 0.51 -7.63 5.10
CA LYS A 79 -0.39 -8.08 6.16
C LYS A 79 0.37 -8.69 7.33
N SER A 80 1.34 -9.57 7.06
CA SER A 80 2.19 -10.20 8.09
C SER A 80 3.03 -9.18 8.86
N LEU A 81 3.64 -8.21 8.17
CA LEU A 81 4.42 -7.14 8.80
C LEU A 81 3.55 -6.19 9.65
N THR A 82 2.30 -5.99 9.25
CA THR A 82 1.32 -5.16 9.99
C THR A 82 0.66 -5.89 11.17
N GLN A 83 1.02 -7.16 11.44
CA GLN A 83 0.54 -7.86 12.64
C GLN A 83 1.06 -7.15 13.90
N PRO A 84 0.27 -7.08 14.99
CA PRO A 84 0.63 -6.35 16.22
C PRO A 84 2.00 -6.73 16.78
N GLU A 85 2.35 -8.02 16.73
CA GLU A 85 3.61 -8.59 17.22
C GLU A 85 4.81 -8.08 16.40
N MET A 86 4.68 -8.05 15.07
CA MET A 86 5.74 -7.56 14.16
C MET A 86 5.91 -6.05 14.27
N LEU A 87 4.80 -5.29 14.27
CA LEU A 87 4.85 -3.84 14.46
C LEU A 87 5.52 -3.46 15.79
N LYS A 88 5.22 -4.17 16.87
CA LYS A 88 5.87 -3.97 18.17
C LYS A 88 7.38 -4.23 18.09
N SER A 89 7.79 -5.29 17.40
CA SER A 89 9.19 -5.67 17.23
C SER A 89 9.97 -4.64 16.41
N VAL A 90 9.39 -4.17 15.29
CA VAL A 90 9.95 -3.10 14.45
C VAL A 90 10.10 -1.81 15.25
N ASN A 91 9.05 -1.40 15.97
CA ASN A 91 9.08 -0.20 16.81
C ASN A 91 10.15 -0.28 17.91
N ASN A 92 10.34 -1.46 18.51
CA ASN A 92 11.40 -1.66 19.49
C ASN A 92 12.79 -1.57 18.86
N ALA A 93 12.99 -2.17 17.69
CA ALA A 93 14.26 -2.10 16.96
C ALA A 93 14.63 -0.65 16.61
N VAL A 94 13.68 0.13 16.08
CA VAL A 94 13.87 1.56 15.78
C VAL A 94 14.25 2.36 17.03
N LYS A 95 13.55 2.12 18.15
CA LYS A 95 13.87 2.77 19.44
C LYS A 95 15.25 2.40 20.00
N ILE A 96 15.70 1.17 19.80
CA ILE A 96 17.04 0.75 20.20
C ILE A 96 18.07 1.45 19.33
N PHE A 97 17.88 1.44 18.01
CA PHE A 97 18.78 2.09 17.06
C PHE A 97 18.91 3.59 17.34
N SER A 98 17.81 4.29 17.61
CA SER A 98 17.83 5.72 17.94
C SER A 98 18.56 6.05 19.25
N ARG A 99 18.77 5.06 20.14
CA ARG A 99 19.45 5.22 21.43
C ARG A 99 20.92 4.80 21.38
N LEU A 100 21.35 4.14 20.30
CA LEU A 100 22.75 3.81 20.11
C LEU A 100 23.47 5.07 19.62
N GLU A 101 24.21 5.72 20.51
CA GLU A 101 25.17 6.76 20.13
C GLU A 101 26.33 6.10 19.38
N MET A 102 26.24 6.08 18.05
CA MET A 102 27.22 5.43 17.15
C MET A 102 28.65 5.98 17.33
N GLU A 103 28.81 7.17 17.91
CA GLU A 103 30.10 7.82 18.17
C GLU A 103 30.76 7.36 19.49
N ALA A 104 30.02 6.69 20.38
CA ALA A 104 30.49 6.30 21.72
C ALA A 104 30.79 4.79 21.83
N VAL A 105 31.00 4.09 20.71
CA VAL A 105 31.31 2.65 20.73
C VAL A 105 32.71 2.45 21.32
N PRO A 106 32.86 1.78 22.48
CA PRO A 106 34.14 1.63 23.13
C PRO A 106 35.08 0.73 22.33
N GLU A 107 36.36 1.07 22.29
CA GLU A 107 37.38 0.20 21.69
C GLU A 107 37.58 -1.08 22.51
N TYR A 108 37.47 -2.23 21.84
CA TYR A 108 37.63 -3.54 22.46
C TYR A 108 39.01 -4.14 22.16
N SER A 109 39.83 -4.30 23.18
CA SER A 109 41.02 -5.18 23.11
C SER A 109 40.60 -6.67 23.07
N VAL A 110 41.45 -7.54 22.52
CA VAL A 110 41.20 -9.00 22.44
C VAL A 110 40.79 -9.63 23.79
N TRP A 111 41.44 -9.26 24.89
CA TRP A 111 41.09 -9.78 26.22
C TRP A 111 39.72 -9.29 26.71
N LYS A 112 39.42 -8.00 26.50
CA LYS A 112 38.10 -7.43 26.80
C LYS A 112 37.00 -8.13 26.01
N LEU A 113 37.22 -8.45 24.73
CA LEU A 113 36.26 -9.21 23.91
C LEU A 113 35.96 -10.58 24.52
N ILE A 114 36.99 -11.34 24.88
CA ILE A 114 36.81 -12.68 25.48
C ILE A 114 36.02 -12.58 26.79
N ARG A 115 36.35 -11.60 27.63
CA ARG A 115 35.60 -11.33 28.86
C ARG A 115 34.15 -10.95 28.58
N GLU A 116 33.92 -10.12 27.58
CA GLU A 116 32.59 -9.64 27.19
C GLU A 116 31.72 -10.80 26.64
N MET A 117 32.28 -11.65 25.79
CA MET A 117 31.60 -12.84 25.26
C MET A 117 31.19 -13.82 26.36
N ASN A 118 31.90 -13.84 27.49
CA ASN A 118 31.59 -14.70 28.62
C ASN A 118 30.40 -14.20 29.47
N LYS A 119 29.91 -12.97 29.24
CA LYS A 119 28.76 -12.42 29.96
C LYS A 119 27.46 -13.20 29.63
N PRO A 120 26.51 -13.29 30.59
CA PRO A 120 25.26 -14.03 30.39
C PRO A 120 24.47 -13.58 29.15
N GLU A 121 24.44 -12.28 28.88
CA GLU A 121 23.70 -11.70 27.74
C GLU A 121 24.29 -12.16 26.41
N MET A 122 25.62 -12.11 26.26
CA MET A 122 26.29 -12.55 25.04
C MET A 122 26.19 -14.04 24.81
N LYS A 123 26.28 -14.86 25.87
CA LYS A 123 26.03 -16.31 25.76
C LYS A 123 24.62 -16.61 25.27
N ARG A 124 23.62 -15.88 25.77
CA ARG A 124 22.23 -16.00 25.31
C ARG A 124 22.08 -15.58 23.86
N ALA A 125 22.73 -14.49 23.44
CA ALA A 125 22.71 -14.03 22.05
C ALA A 125 23.36 -15.05 21.09
N ILE A 126 24.51 -15.61 21.46
CA ILE A 126 25.16 -16.69 20.70
C ILE A 126 24.26 -17.92 20.64
N GLY A 127 23.64 -18.32 21.76
CA GLY A 127 22.69 -19.44 21.80
C GLY A 127 21.45 -19.22 20.92
N PHE A 128 20.96 -17.98 20.86
CA PHE A 128 19.91 -17.60 19.92
C PHE A 128 20.38 -17.75 18.47
N MET A 129 21.54 -17.20 18.10
CA MET A 129 22.08 -17.32 16.74
C MET A 129 22.28 -18.78 16.33
N VAL A 130 22.80 -19.62 17.23
CA VAL A 130 22.96 -21.06 16.98
C VAL A 130 21.60 -21.73 16.75
N SER A 131 20.61 -21.41 17.57
CA SER A 131 19.25 -21.97 17.43
C SER A 131 18.59 -21.51 16.13
N PHE A 132 18.75 -20.24 15.78
CA PHE A 132 18.24 -19.64 14.55
C PHE A 132 18.84 -20.32 13.30
N MET A 133 20.18 -20.45 13.24
CA MET A 133 20.86 -21.12 12.13
C MET A 133 20.44 -22.58 11.99
N LYS A 134 20.26 -23.29 13.11
CA LYS A 134 19.77 -24.68 13.10
C LYS A 134 18.38 -24.77 12.47
N ASN A 135 17.48 -23.86 12.82
CA ASN A 135 16.12 -23.85 12.29
C ASN A 135 16.07 -23.46 10.81
N MET A 136 16.94 -22.55 10.34
CA MET A 136 17.04 -22.22 8.91
C MET A 136 17.63 -23.35 8.07
N SER A 137 18.53 -24.16 8.63
CA SER A 137 19.17 -25.27 7.92
C SER A 137 18.32 -26.54 7.86
N GLN A 138 17.22 -26.60 8.61
CA GLN A 138 16.24 -27.65 8.44
C GLN A 138 15.51 -27.37 7.12
N PRO A 139 15.60 -28.25 6.10
CA PRO A 139 14.70 -28.12 4.96
C PRO A 139 13.28 -28.06 5.53
N GLU A 140 12.49 -27.07 5.09
CA GLU A 140 11.05 -27.12 5.28
C GLU A 140 10.63 -28.50 4.77
N ASN A 141 10.28 -29.39 5.68
CA ASN A 141 9.79 -30.70 5.29
C ASN A 141 8.59 -30.43 4.39
N GLU A 142 8.76 -30.75 3.10
CA GLU A 142 7.69 -31.04 2.17
C GLU A 142 6.61 -31.77 2.96
N ASN A 143 5.45 -31.12 3.13
CA ASN A 143 4.11 -31.66 3.43
C ASN A 143 3.31 -30.67 4.27
N GLN A 144 2.67 -29.70 3.61
CA GLN A 144 1.20 -29.53 3.56
C GLN A 144 0.81 -28.36 2.67
#